data_AF-A0A6F8U6B9-F1
#
_entry.id   AF-A0A6F8U6B9-F1
#
_cell.length_a   1.000
_cell.length_b   1.000
_cell.length_c   1.000
_cell.angle_alpha   90.00
_cell.angle_beta   90.00
_cell.angle_gamma   90.00
#
_symmetry.space_group_name_H-M   'P 1'
#
loop_
_entity.id
_entity.type
_entity.pdbx_description
1 polymer ?
#
loop_
_entity_poly.entity_id
_entity_poly.type
_entity_poly.pdbx_seq_one_letter_code
_entity_poly.pdbx_strand_id
1 'polypeptide(L)' 'MDESIAAGHTSVAAVVNGWLESPGHCRNMMNGTFTEMGMAKASNADSRYTTFWTQMLGKPR' A
#
# COMPACT_ATOMS: atom_id res chain seq x y z
N MET A 1 -13.27 2.69 -4.60
CA MET A 1 -11.83 2.90 -4.41
C MET A 1 -11.44 2.29 -3.08
N ASP A 2 -10.18 1.92 -2.92
CA ASP A 2 -9.64 1.33 -1.69
C ASP A 2 -8.23 1.87 -1.43
N GLU A 3 -7.80 1.88 -0.17
CA GLU A 3 -6.52 2.44 0.27
C GLU A 3 -5.77 1.47 1.20
N SER A 4 -4.46 1.33 1.00
CA SER A 4 -3.56 0.66 1.94
C SER A 4 -2.40 1.58 2.31
N ILE A 5 -2.12 1.73 3.60
CA ILE A 5 -1.05 2.58 4.13
C ILE A 5 -0.08 1.69 4.91
N ALA A 6 1.22 1.96 4.80
CA ALA A 6 2.25 1.31 5.59
C ALA A 6 3.41 2.27 5.88
N ALA A 7 4.16 1.98 6.94
CA ALA A 7 5.34 2.73 7.32
C ALA A 7 6.52 1.79 7.64
N GLY A 8 7.75 2.28 7.54
CA GLY A 8 8.97 1.57 7.96
C GLY A 8 9.50 0.51 6.98
N HIS A 9 8.77 0.19 5.92
CA HIS A 9 9.21 -0.75 4.90
C HIS A 9 10.20 -0.08 3.94
N THR A 10 11.35 -0.69 3.71
CA THR A 10 12.46 -0.09 2.93
C THR A 10 12.39 -0.38 1.44
N SER A 11 11.48 -1.24 0.99
CA SER A 11 11.30 -1.61 -0.42
C SER A 11 9.84 -1.86 -0.79
N VAL A 12 9.54 -1.80 -2.09
CA VAL A 12 8.21 -2.13 -2.64
C VAL A 12 7.82 -3.57 -2.31
N ALA A 13 8.74 -4.53 -2.49
CA ALA A 13 8.48 -5.93 -2.18
C ALA A 13 8.15 -6.14 -0.70
N ALA A 14 8.86 -5.46 0.21
CA ALA A 14 8.61 -5.55 1.64
C ALA A 14 7.21 -5.03 2.00
N VAL A 15 6.81 -3.87 1.46
CA VAL A 15 5.48 -3.30 1.77
C VAL A 15 4.34 -4.12 1.17
N VAL A 16 4.50 -4.63 -0.05
CA VAL A 16 3.50 -5.50 -0.67
C VAL A 16 3.34 -6.80 0.11
N ASN A 17 4.45 -7.42 0.53
CA ASN A 17 4.39 -8.61 1.38
C ASN A 17 3.70 -8.31 2.73
N GLY A 18 4.02 -7.18 3.37
CA GLY A 18 3.36 -6.77 4.61
C GLY A 18 1.85 -6.59 4.47
N TRP A 19 1.38 -6.06 3.34
CA TRP A 19 -0.05 -6.00 3.05
C TRP A 19 -0.67 -7.37 2.76
N LEU A 20 0.05 -8.27 2.07
CA LEU A 20 -0.42 -9.65 1.80
C LEU A 20 -0.56 -10.47 3.08
N GLU A 21 0.32 -10.27 4.06
CA GLU A 21 0.29 -10.93 5.37
C GLU A 21 -0.80 -10.37 6.29
N SER A 22 -1.35 -9.19 5.99
CA SER A 22 -2.44 -8.58 6.75
C SER A 22 -3.80 -8.94 6.14
N PRO A 23 -4.70 -9.67 6.84
CA PRO A 23 -5.98 -10.11 6.27
C PRO A 23 -6.86 -8.99 5.70
N GLY A 24 -6.85 -7.80 6.31
CA GLY A 24 -7.60 -6.63 5.83
C GLY A 24 -7.09 -6.12 4.48
N HIS A 25 -5.81 -5.71 4.45
CA HIS A 25 -5.14 -5.24 3.23
C HIS A 25 -5.13 -6.30 2.12
N CYS A 26 -4.86 -7.57 2.45
CA CYS A 26 -4.86 -8.68 1.50
C CYS A 26 -6.21 -8.83 0.80
N ARG A 27 -7.33 -8.76 1.54
CA ARG A 27 -8.67 -8.80 0.95
C ARG A 27 -8.89 -7.67 -0.08
N ASN A 28 -8.36 -6.48 0.20
CA ASN A 28 -8.50 -5.33 -0.70
C ASN A 28 -7.66 -5.52 -1.98
N MET A 29 -6.42 -6.01 -1.85
CA MET A 29 -5.55 -6.29 -3.01
C MET A 29 -6.03 -7.46 -3.87
N MET A 30 -6.62 -8.49 -3.26
CA MET A 30 -7.15 -9.66 -3.98
C MET A 30 -8.54 -9.41 -4.58
N ASN A 31 -9.11 -8.21 -4.40
CA ASN A 31 -10.39 -7.85 -4.97
C ASN A 31 -10.27 -7.57 -6.48
N GLY A 32 -10.59 -8.57 -7.29
CA GLY A 32 -10.58 -8.48 -8.75
C GLY A 32 -11.57 -7.49 -9.38
N THR A 33 -12.35 -6.77 -8.57
CA THR A 33 -13.21 -5.70 -9.10
C THR A 33 -12.44 -4.40 -9.37
N PHE A 34 -11.25 -4.22 -8.79
CA PHE A 34 -10.38 -3.10 -9.09
C PHE A 34 -9.46 -3.44 -10.27
N THR A 35 -9.33 -2.52 -11.22
CA THR A 35 -8.51 -2.71 -12.43
C THR A 35 -7.49 -1.58 -12.63
N GLU A 36 -7.49 -0.59 -11.75
CA GLU A 36 -6.52 0.51 -11.74
C GLU A 36 -5.82 0.59 -10.38
N MET A 37 -4.56 1.00 -10.40
CA MET A 37 -3.64 1.00 -9.27
C MET A 37 -2.76 2.26 -9.31
N GLY A 38 -2.57 2.90 -8.16
CA GLY A 38 -1.55 3.92 -7.95
C GLY A 38 -0.80 3.68 -6.64
N MET A 39 0.50 3.99 -6.61
CA MET A 39 1.31 3.87 -5.39
C MET A 39 2.29 5.04 -5.29
N ALA A 40 2.51 5.52 -4.07
CA ALA A 40 3.50 6.54 -3.77
C ALA A 40 4.32 6.20 -2.52
N LYS A 41 5.56 6.69 -2.49
CA LYS A 41 6.46 6.65 -1.34
C LYS A 41 6.77 8.07 -0.90
N ALA A 42 6.69 8.32 0.41
CA ALA A 42 7.18 9.54 1.03
C ALA A 42 8.25 9.19 2.08
N SER A 43 9.19 10.11 2.30
CA SER A 43 10.22 9.95 3.33
C SER A 43 10.30 11.19 4.21
N ASN A 44 10.35 10.99 5.52
CA ASN A 44 10.53 12.03 6.53
C ASN A 44 11.51 11.53 7.60
N ALA A 45 12.74 12.02 7.57
CA ALA A 45 13.82 11.62 8.48
C ALA A 45 13.51 11.89 9.96
N ASP A 46 12.68 12.90 10.25
CA ASP A 46 12.32 13.30 11.62
C ASP A 46 11.15 12.48 12.19
N SER A 47 10.59 11.54 11.40
CA SER A 47 9.50 10.67 11.82
C SER A 47 9.99 9.33 12.36
N ARG A 48 9.20 8.70 13.23
CA ARG A 48 9.49 7.37 13.81
C ARG A 48 9.84 6.29 12.80
N TYR A 49 9.22 6.32 11.61
CA TYR A 49 9.30 5.22 10.64
C TYR A 49 10.08 5.56 9.37
N THR A 50 10.50 6.82 9.21
CA THR A 50 11.26 7.38 8.08
C THR A 50 10.63 7.27 6.69
N THR A 51 10.02 6.14 6.34
CA THR A 51 9.41 5.84 5.05
C THR A 51 7.94 5.52 5.22
N PHE A 52 7.12 6.05 4.32
CA PHE A 52 5.68 5.85 4.26
C PHE A 52 5.28 5.46 2.84
N TRP A 53 4.29 4.58 2.75
CA TRP A 53 3.76 4.05 1.52
C TRP A 53 2.25 4.17 1.53
N THR A 54 1.70 4.56 0.39
CA THR A 54 0.26 4.52 0.13
C THR A 54 0.01 3.81 -1.20
N GLN A 55 -0.95 2.91 -1.21
CA GLN A 55 -1.52 2.29 -2.41
C GLN A 55 -3.00 2.66 -2.51
N MET A 56 -3.44 3.02 -3.71
CA MET A 56 -4.83 3.25 -4.07
C MET A 56 -5.26 2.25 -5.13
N LEU A 57 -6.44 1.66 -4.95
CA LEU A 57 -7.09 0.76 -5.90
C LEU A 57 -8.38 1.39 -6.43
N GLY A 58 -8.59 1.30 -7.75
CA GLY A 58 -9.65 2.01 -8.47
C GLY A 58 -10.29 1.19 -9.58
N LYS A 59 -11.30 1.79 -10.21
CA LYS A 59 -11.94 1.31 -11.43
C LYS A 59 -12.01 2.47 -12.41
N PRO A 60 -11.92 2.20 -13.72
CA PRO A 60 -12.18 3.17 -14.77
C PRO A 60 -13.54 3.82 -14.57
N ARG A 61 -13.66 5.09 -14.97
CA ARG A 61 -14.92 5.84 -14.94
C ARG A 61 -15.80 5.53 -16.14
#